data_AF-A0A9E2G1P1-F1
#
_entry.id   AF-A0A9E2G1P1-F1
#
_cell.length_a   1.000
_cell.length_b   1.000
_cell.length_c   1.000
_cell.angle_alpha   90.00
_cell.angle_beta   90.00
_cell.angle_gamma   90.00
#
_symmetry.space_group_name_H-M   'P 1'
#
loop_
_entity.id
_entity.type
_entity.pdbx_description
1 polymer ?
#
loop_
_entity_poly.entity_id
_entity_poly.type
_entity_poly.pdbx_seq_one_letter_code
_entity_poly.pdbx_strand_id
1 'polypeptide(L)'
;MKKTGFQLILCIALGCPLLSGCASSPEEKTLTTAPRTAEAGTRTTLPAEPGAGKEEPLVFGSSVDADVSSSGGDRDGDGILDSSDKCPDDPEDLDAFQDGDGCPDADNDGDGIPDVNDQCPNDPENLNGKDDADGCPEL
;
A
#
# COMPACT_ATOMS: atom_id res chain seq x y z
N MET A 1 55.45 16.94 -4.98
CA MET A 1 56.49 17.23 -6.00
C MET A 1 56.51 16.11 -7.03
N LYS A 2 56.05 16.41 -8.25
CA LYS A 2 56.48 15.87 -9.55
C LYS A 2 56.51 14.34 -9.74
N LYS A 3 55.43 13.79 -10.31
CA LYS A 3 55.54 12.76 -11.37
C LYS A 3 54.57 13.11 -12.50
N THR A 4 55.11 13.89 -13.43
CA THR A 4 54.56 14.22 -14.75
C THR A 4 54.53 12.98 -15.64
N GLY A 5 53.58 12.99 -16.58
CA GLY A 5 53.15 11.83 -17.33
C GLY A 5 54.14 11.25 -18.33
N PHE A 6 53.89 9.99 -18.67
CA PHE A 6 54.24 9.39 -19.95
C PHE A 6 53.50 8.05 -20.09
N GLN A 7 52.21 8.10 -20.42
CA GLN A 7 51.58 7.01 -21.19
C GLN A 7 50.42 7.59 -22.00
N LEU A 8 50.81 8.44 -22.95
CA LEU A 8 50.04 8.71 -24.16
C LEU A 8 50.63 7.78 -25.23
N ILE A 9 49.78 7.31 -26.16
CA ILE A 9 50.05 6.40 -27.28
C ILE A 9 49.60 4.95 -27.00
N LEU A 10 48.28 4.71 -27.05
CA LEU A 10 47.71 3.67 -27.93
C LEU A 10 46.18 3.86 -28.06
N CYS A 11 45.76 5.01 -28.60
CA CYS A 11 44.38 5.24 -29.04
C CYS A 11 44.35 5.59 -30.53
N ILE A 12 44.60 4.63 -31.43
CA ILE A 12 44.20 4.74 -32.84
C ILE A 12 43.87 3.33 -33.35
N ALA A 13 42.70 3.21 -34.01
CA ALA A 13 42.23 2.08 -34.82
C ALA A 13 41.25 1.07 -34.17
N LEU A 14 40.16 1.55 -33.59
CA LEU A 14 38.84 0.94 -33.85
C LEU A 14 37.82 2.09 -33.95
N GLY A 15 37.46 2.41 -35.20
CA GLY A 15 36.55 3.50 -35.50
C GLY A 15 35.16 3.26 -34.91
N CYS A 16 34.66 4.25 -34.19
CA CYS A 16 33.23 4.45 -34.07
C CYS A 16 32.99 5.97 -34.18
N PRO A 17 32.32 6.43 -35.25
CA PRO A 17 32.13 7.85 -35.50
C PRO A 17 31.13 8.42 -34.49
N LEU A 18 31.55 9.42 -33.73
CA LEU A 18 30.63 10.37 -33.14
C LEU A 18 30.00 11.15 -34.29
N LEU A 19 28.68 11.10 -34.42
CA LEU A 19 27.82 12.24 -34.75
C LEU A 19 26.35 11.77 -34.84
N SER A 20 25.48 12.69 -34.41
CA SER A 20 24.01 12.68 -34.50
C SER A 20 23.28 12.00 -33.35
N GLY A 21 22.72 12.85 -32.49
CA GLY A 21 21.78 12.45 -31.45
C GLY A 21 20.46 11.93 -31.99
N CYS A 22 19.78 11.18 -31.13
CA CYS A 22 18.34 11.01 -31.05
C CYS A 22 18.06 10.96 -29.54
N ALA A 23 17.45 12.00 -28.99
CA ALA A 23 16.01 12.10 -28.80
C ALA A 23 15.49 11.07 -27.78
N SER A 24 15.03 11.61 -26.66
CA SER A 24 14.13 10.98 -25.72
C SER A 24 13.03 10.18 -26.43
N SER A 25 12.76 8.97 -25.98
CA SER A 25 11.44 8.36 -26.12
C SER A 25 11.19 7.29 -25.06
N PRO A 26 9.91 7.13 -24.67
CA PRO A 26 9.47 6.31 -23.56
C PRO A 26 9.58 4.83 -23.93
N GLU A 27 9.88 4.02 -22.92
CA GLU A 27 9.91 2.57 -23.05
C GLU A 27 8.47 2.08 -23.22
N GLU A 28 8.11 1.80 -24.47
CA GLU A 28 6.86 1.14 -24.82
C GLU A 28 6.83 -0.28 -24.25
N LYS A 29 5.73 -0.51 -23.56
CA LYS A 29 5.24 -1.74 -22.95
C LYS A 29 5.13 -2.85 -24.01
N THR A 30 6.18 -3.65 -24.19
CA THR A 30 6.09 -4.88 -24.99
C THR A 30 5.29 -5.94 -24.24
N LEU A 31 4.02 -6.05 -24.65
CA LEU A 31 3.09 -7.13 -24.37
C LEU A 31 3.62 -8.44 -25.00
N THR A 32 4.51 -9.14 -24.30
CA THR A 32 4.81 -10.54 -24.60
C THR A 32 3.72 -11.40 -23.97
N THR A 33 2.78 -11.82 -24.81
CA THR A 33 1.80 -12.85 -24.50
C THR A 33 2.49 -14.21 -24.44
N ALA A 34 2.64 -14.76 -23.23
CA ALA A 34 2.96 -16.16 -23.01
C ALA A 34 1.68 -16.94 -22.62
N PRO A 35 1.55 -18.22 -23.02
CA PRO A 35 0.35 -19.02 -22.82
C PRO A 35 0.14 -19.37 -21.34
N ARG A 36 -1.06 -19.04 -20.84
CA ARG A 36 -1.63 -19.48 -19.57
C ARG A 36 -1.69 -21.01 -19.48
N THR A 37 -0.69 -21.62 -18.86
CA THR A 37 -0.87 -22.88 -18.16
C THR A 37 -1.44 -22.55 -16.79
N ALA A 38 -2.72 -22.88 -16.59
CA ALA A 38 -3.39 -22.78 -15.31
C ALA A 38 -2.75 -23.78 -14.34
N GLU A 39 -1.94 -23.27 -13.41
CA GLU A 39 -1.50 -24.03 -12.26
C GLU A 39 -2.52 -23.79 -11.15
N ALA A 40 -3.21 -24.86 -10.77
CA ALA A 40 -4.18 -24.87 -9.68
C ALA A 40 -3.43 -24.63 -8.35
N GLY A 41 -3.22 -23.36 -8.02
CA GLY A 41 -2.75 -22.93 -6.71
C GLY A 41 -3.83 -23.22 -5.67
N THR A 42 -3.52 -24.11 -4.75
CA THR A 42 -4.35 -24.40 -3.58
C THR A 42 -4.59 -23.12 -2.80
N ARG A 43 -5.85 -22.71 -2.81
CA ARG A 43 -6.44 -21.67 -1.97
C ARG A 43 -6.23 -22.06 -0.51
N THR A 44 -5.11 -21.62 0.08
CA THR A 44 -4.99 -21.51 1.53
C THR A 44 -5.92 -20.39 1.94
N THR A 45 -7.11 -20.77 2.36
CA THR A 45 -8.04 -19.93 3.09
C THR A 45 -7.33 -19.43 4.34
N LEU A 46 -6.90 -18.18 4.33
CA LEU A 46 -6.69 -17.43 5.56
C LEU A 46 -8.08 -17.25 6.20
N PRO A 47 -8.27 -17.66 7.46
CA PRO A 47 -9.51 -17.36 8.17
C PRO A 47 -9.57 -15.84 8.36
N ALA A 48 -10.60 -15.21 7.81
CA ALA A 48 -11.07 -13.94 8.34
C ALA A 48 -11.37 -14.18 9.83
N GLU A 49 -10.71 -13.43 10.70
CA GLU A 49 -10.94 -13.52 12.13
C GLU A 49 -12.36 -13.01 12.43
N PRO A 50 -13.22 -13.80 13.07
CA PRO A 50 -14.53 -13.33 13.49
C PRO A 50 -14.35 -12.51 14.78
N GLY A 51 -14.27 -11.20 14.64
CA GLY A 51 -14.45 -10.26 15.74
C GLY A 51 -15.87 -10.35 16.27
N ALA A 52 -15.99 -10.77 17.54
CA ALA A 52 -17.23 -10.95 18.30
C ALA A 52 -18.20 -9.76 18.12
N GLY A 53 -19.48 -9.97 17.86
CA GLY A 53 -20.38 -10.67 18.76
C GLY A 53 -21.00 -9.69 19.76
N LYS A 54 -22.02 -8.95 19.32
CA LYS A 54 -23.05 -8.42 20.22
C LYS A 54 -24.40 -8.95 19.75
N GLU A 55 -24.75 -10.10 20.33
CA GLU A 55 -26.08 -10.67 20.29
C GLU A 55 -27.09 -9.73 20.94
N GLU A 56 -27.80 -8.98 20.10
CA GLU A 56 -28.98 -8.21 20.48
C GLU A 56 -30.23 -8.98 20.02
N PRO A 57 -31.30 -8.99 20.83
CA PRO A 57 -32.28 -10.06 20.85
C PRO A 57 -33.09 -10.12 19.55
N LEU A 58 -33.31 -11.36 19.09
CA LEU A 58 -34.24 -11.67 18.00
C LEU A 58 -35.65 -11.20 18.36
N VAL A 59 -35.98 -9.96 18.00
CA VAL A 59 -37.36 -9.47 17.98
C VAL A 59 -37.99 -9.98 16.68
N PHE A 60 -38.69 -11.09 16.78
CA PHE A 60 -39.61 -11.56 15.76
C PHE A 60 -40.86 -10.66 15.81
N GLY A 61 -40.96 -9.67 14.91
CA GLY A 61 -42.08 -8.74 14.95
C GLY A 61 -42.20 -7.80 13.76
N SER A 62 -43.08 -8.19 12.83
CA SER A 62 -43.72 -7.38 11.78
C SER A 62 -42.93 -7.10 10.51
N SER A 63 -43.41 -7.76 9.45
CA SER A 63 -43.45 -7.29 8.07
C SER A 63 -43.69 -5.78 7.98
N VAL A 64 -42.62 -5.04 7.77
CA VAL A 64 -42.65 -3.74 7.10
C VAL A 64 -42.05 -3.97 5.73
N ASP A 65 -42.82 -3.66 4.70
CA ASP A 65 -42.35 -3.71 3.31
C ASP A 65 -41.10 -2.83 3.22
N ALA A 66 -39.95 -3.45 2.93
CA ALA A 66 -38.65 -2.79 2.87
C ALA A 66 -38.53 -1.92 1.61
N ASP A 67 -39.36 -0.89 1.50
CA ASP A 67 -39.06 0.34 0.76
C ASP A 67 -38.62 1.38 1.78
N VAL A 68 -37.50 1.10 2.45
CA VAL A 68 -36.69 2.14 3.10
C VAL A 68 -35.36 2.14 2.38
N SER A 69 -35.41 2.61 1.14
CA SER A 69 -34.25 3.18 0.47
C SER A 69 -33.92 4.53 1.14
N SER A 70 -33.71 4.54 2.46
CA SER A 70 -33.04 5.65 3.14
C SER A 70 -31.57 5.51 2.83
N SER A 71 -31.06 6.51 2.14
CA SER A 71 -29.68 6.77 1.75
C SER A 71 -28.71 6.82 2.93
N GLY A 72 -28.41 5.66 3.50
CA GLY A 72 -27.43 5.45 4.55
C GLY A 72 -27.11 3.97 4.59
N GLY A 73 -26.48 3.48 3.51
CA GLY A 73 -25.88 2.16 3.50
C GLY A 73 -24.62 2.15 4.37
N ASP A 74 -24.08 0.96 4.55
CA ASP A 74 -22.80 0.67 5.17
C ASP A 74 -22.23 -0.43 4.26
N ARG A 75 -21.39 -0.02 3.31
CA ARG A 75 -21.04 -0.83 2.13
C ARG A 75 -19.93 -1.83 2.44
N ASP A 76 -18.98 -1.43 3.27
CA ASP A 76 -17.87 -2.25 3.76
C ASP A 76 -18.19 -2.96 5.09
N GLY A 77 -19.21 -2.50 5.82
CA GLY A 77 -19.74 -3.19 6.99
C GLY A 77 -18.96 -2.89 8.28
N ASP A 78 -18.29 -1.74 8.36
CA ASP A 78 -17.51 -1.33 9.54
C ASP A 78 -18.39 -0.72 10.65
N GLY A 79 -19.66 -0.44 10.35
CA GLY A 79 -20.63 0.15 11.28
C GLY A 79 -20.74 1.67 11.20
N ILE A 80 -20.01 2.31 10.29
CA ILE A 80 -20.14 3.71 9.90
C ILE A 80 -21.02 3.76 8.63
N LEU A 81 -21.93 4.73 8.59
CA LEU A 81 -22.80 4.86 7.41
C LEU A 81 -22.01 5.51 6.27
N ASP A 82 -22.22 5.07 5.02
CA ASP A 82 -21.68 5.62 3.76
C ASP A 82 -21.71 7.16 3.69
N SER A 83 -22.66 7.81 4.38
CA SER A 83 -22.83 9.27 4.41
C SER A 83 -21.90 9.99 5.40
N SER A 84 -21.32 9.27 6.34
CA SER A 84 -20.43 9.74 7.42
C SER A 84 -19.05 9.11 7.33
N ASP A 85 -18.93 8.05 6.55
CA ASP A 85 -17.73 7.32 6.21
C ASP A 85 -16.91 8.07 5.14
N LYS A 86 -15.62 8.25 5.39
CA LYS A 86 -14.66 8.84 4.45
C LYS A 86 -14.12 7.84 3.44
N CYS A 87 -14.07 6.55 3.75
CA CYS A 87 -13.68 5.47 2.86
C CYS A 87 -14.77 4.40 2.72
N PRO A 88 -15.93 4.71 2.12
CA PRO A 88 -17.12 3.82 2.11
C PRO A 88 -17.04 2.48 1.37
N ASP A 89 -15.86 2.11 0.88
CA ASP A 89 -15.61 0.85 0.20
C ASP A 89 -14.47 0.06 0.87
N ASP A 90 -13.84 0.65 1.91
CA ASP A 90 -12.68 0.13 2.62
C ASP A 90 -12.97 0.20 4.14
N PRO A 91 -13.15 -0.95 4.81
CA PRO A 91 -13.55 -0.95 6.21
C PRO A 91 -12.47 -0.36 7.12
N GLU A 92 -12.88 0.43 8.11
CA GLU A 92 -12.06 0.90 9.24
C GLU A 92 -11.31 -0.26 9.93
N ASP A 93 -10.05 -0.04 10.30
CA ASP A 93 -9.31 -0.89 11.22
C ASP A 93 -9.35 -0.34 12.64
N LEU A 94 -9.97 -1.11 13.55
CA LEU A 94 -10.15 -0.69 14.94
C LEU A 94 -8.87 -0.91 15.76
N ASP A 95 -7.89 -0.03 15.58
CA ASP A 95 -6.58 -0.09 16.24
C ASP A 95 -6.37 1.00 17.32
N ALA A 96 -7.40 1.83 17.56
CA ALA A 96 -7.43 2.98 18.46
C ALA A 96 -6.79 4.26 17.91
N PHE A 97 -6.43 4.29 16.63
CA PHE A 97 -6.07 5.47 15.89
C PHE A 97 -7.17 5.80 14.90
N GLN A 98 -7.72 7.02 15.00
CA GLN A 98 -8.69 7.57 14.04
C GLN A 98 -9.96 6.75 13.69
N ASP A 99 -10.25 5.65 14.42
CA ASP A 99 -11.44 4.74 14.46
C ASP A 99 -12.86 5.29 14.12
N GLY A 100 -13.05 6.61 14.11
CA GLY A 100 -14.34 7.27 13.92
C GLY A 100 -14.53 7.90 12.55
N ASP A 101 -13.60 7.72 11.62
CA ASP A 101 -13.63 8.39 10.33
C ASP A 101 -14.01 7.51 9.13
N GLY A 102 -14.02 6.19 9.32
CA GLY A 102 -14.42 5.19 8.33
C GLY A 102 -13.31 4.85 7.36
N CYS A 103 -12.06 5.09 7.69
CA CYS A 103 -10.92 4.79 6.83
C CYS A 103 -9.92 3.90 7.55
N PRO A 104 -9.38 2.88 6.88
CA PRO A 104 -8.28 2.13 7.46
C PRO A 104 -7.00 2.96 7.50
N ASP A 105 -6.37 3.02 8.66
CA ASP A 105 -5.09 3.68 8.92
C ASP A 105 -3.99 2.63 9.07
N ALA A 106 -3.43 2.20 7.93
CA ALA A 106 -2.40 1.15 7.91
C ALA A 106 -0.96 1.63 8.23
N ASP A 107 -0.78 2.94 8.44
CA ASP A 107 0.47 3.63 8.81
C ASP A 107 0.08 4.92 9.54
N ASN A 108 -0.18 4.79 10.85
CA ASN A 108 -0.79 5.83 11.67
C ASN A 108 0.06 7.11 11.78
N ASP A 109 1.38 7.00 11.83
CA ASP A 109 2.27 8.17 11.94
C ASP A 109 2.81 8.69 10.59
N GLY A 110 2.61 7.92 9.52
CA GLY A 110 2.88 8.32 8.15
C GLY A 110 4.37 8.36 7.81
N ASP A 111 5.19 7.56 8.50
CA ASP A 111 6.62 7.46 8.23
C ASP A 111 6.96 6.53 7.03
N GLY A 112 5.98 5.76 6.56
CA GLY A 112 6.08 4.82 5.44
C GLY A 112 6.29 3.36 5.85
N ILE A 113 6.30 3.04 7.15
CA ILE A 113 6.34 1.69 7.71
C ILE A 113 4.93 1.34 8.21
N PRO A 114 4.30 0.26 7.70
CA PRO A 114 2.96 -0.11 8.15
C PRO A 114 2.94 -0.46 9.64
N ASP A 115 1.84 -0.19 10.37
CA ASP A 115 1.75 -0.40 11.83
C ASP A 115 2.06 -1.86 12.25
N VAL A 116 1.72 -2.82 11.39
CA VAL A 116 2.02 -4.25 11.58
C VAL A 116 3.52 -4.57 11.60
N ASN A 117 4.34 -3.68 11.04
CA ASN A 117 5.78 -3.76 10.92
C ASN A 117 6.51 -2.69 11.75
N ASP A 118 5.77 -1.73 12.31
CA ASP A 118 6.27 -0.63 13.10
C ASP A 118 6.40 -0.99 14.60
N GLN A 119 7.53 -0.67 15.22
CA GLN A 119 7.71 -0.84 16.67
C GLN A 119 7.15 0.32 17.49
N CYS A 120 6.98 1.48 16.87
CA CYS A 120 6.41 2.69 17.42
C CYS A 120 5.29 3.25 16.51
N PRO A 121 4.16 2.54 16.33
CA PRO A 121 3.10 2.89 15.35
C PRO A 121 2.51 4.31 15.43
N ASN A 122 2.80 5.08 16.48
CA ASN A 122 2.24 6.42 16.67
C ASN A 122 3.32 7.51 16.73
N ASP A 123 4.59 7.16 16.55
CA ASP A 123 5.73 8.05 16.70
C ASP A 123 6.62 7.94 15.45
N PRO A 124 6.61 8.94 14.55
CA PRO A 124 7.20 8.78 13.23
C PRO A 124 8.71 8.66 13.27
N GLU A 125 9.25 7.75 12.45
CA GLU A 125 10.68 7.50 12.33
C GLU A 125 11.47 8.71 11.84
N ASN A 126 12.69 8.87 12.37
CA ASN A 126 13.62 9.92 11.99
C ASN A 126 14.78 9.40 11.14
N LEU A 127 14.56 9.20 9.82
CA LEU A 127 15.56 8.72 8.84
C LEU A 127 16.96 9.38 8.95
N ASN A 128 17.79 8.88 9.85
CA ASN A 128 19.07 9.47 10.25
C ASN A 128 20.26 8.53 10.01
N GLY A 129 19.99 7.34 9.46
CA GLY A 129 20.98 6.31 9.18
C GLY A 129 21.24 5.40 10.37
N LYS A 130 20.34 5.34 11.36
CA LYS A 130 20.40 4.42 12.49
C LYS A 130 19.03 3.80 12.68
N ASP A 131 19.00 2.47 12.56
CA ASP A 131 17.82 1.65 12.79
C ASP A 131 16.54 2.11 12.04
N ASP A 132 16.68 2.89 10.95
CA ASP A 132 15.64 3.42 10.03
C ASP A 132 14.59 2.42 9.47
N ALA A 133 14.59 1.16 9.88
CA ALA A 133 13.66 0.12 9.47
C ALA A 133 12.82 -0.44 10.63
N ASP A 134 13.00 0.05 11.86
CA ASP A 134 12.20 -0.37 13.02
C ASP A 134 10.96 0.49 13.29
N GLY A 135 10.86 1.66 12.65
CA GLY A 135 9.73 2.60 12.81
C GLY A 135 9.80 3.46 14.07
N CYS A 136 10.92 3.45 14.79
CA CYS A 136 11.02 4.14 16.07
C CYS A 136 12.03 5.29 16.05
N PRO A 137 11.63 6.53 16.38
CA PRO A 137 12.55 7.65 16.38
C PRO A 137 13.67 7.48 17.41
N GLU A 138 14.89 7.67 16.92
CA GLU A 138 16.09 7.64 17.74
C GLU A 138 16.20 8.90 18.63
N LEU A 139 16.42 8.70 19.94
CA LEU A 139 16.58 9.77 20.95
C LEU A 139 17.97 10.43 20.98
#